data_AF-D2W4M5-F1
#
_entry.id   AF-D2W4M5-F1
#
_cell.length_a   1.000
_cell.length_b   1.000
_cell.length_c   1.000
_cell.angle_alpha   90.00
_cell.angle_beta   90.00
_cell.angle_gamma   90.00
#
_symmetry.space_group_name_H-M   'P 1'
#
loop_
_entity.id
_entity.type
_entity.pdbx_description
1 polymer ?
#
loop_
_entity_poly.entity_id
_entity_poly.type
_entity_poly.pdbx_seq_one_letter_code
_entity_poly.pdbx_strand_id
1 'polypeptide(L)'
;MNKQLEEASTTNSELMTVYHSQKHEFNLLSHEYEILTFKTSQYDSKIQELDQLQDEIKTLKAELNERNEDKKKIRILEAELQKASESLQSQEVLKEAIKDFESELTKLEVLRIENSSLESKLYNTESLLKSWESAFPNNTPSDVNYNIKLQAKKITRLEETIQEVNQEKFDIAKHVELDVIENNRFRLSSMYAESPEDYLIFESDGNAMKLLNSEFACSLEEKSMRFLKNFRSIPGFLCSITLDLFNKQTVFTQ
;
A
#
# COMPACT_ATOMS: atom_id res chain seq x y z
N MET A 1 -45.02 -98.08 -118.47
CA MET A 1 -43.84 -98.08 -117.60
C MET A 1 -42.97 -96.82 -117.79
N ASN A 2 -42.67 -96.37 -119.02
CA ASN A 2 -41.81 -95.19 -119.24
C ASN A 2 -42.42 -93.82 -118.88
N LYS A 3 -43.72 -93.60 -119.10
CA LYS A 3 -44.38 -92.30 -118.81
C LYS A 3 -44.45 -91.95 -117.31
N GLN A 4 -44.59 -92.98 -116.46
CA GLN A 4 -44.55 -92.84 -115.00
C GLN A 4 -43.14 -92.56 -114.47
N LEU A 5 -42.10 -92.96 -115.21
CA LEU A 5 -40.70 -92.69 -114.87
C LEU A 5 -40.32 -91.24 -115.20
N GLU A 6 -40.85 -90.70 -116.29
CA GLU A 6 -40.64 -89.32 -116.73
C GLU A 6 -41.36 -88.31 -115.81
N GLU A 7 -42.63 -88.54 -115.48
CA GLU A 7 -43.39 -87.73 -114.51
C GLU A 7 -42.77 -87.76 -113.11
N ALA A 8 -42.20 -88.90 -112.69
CA ALA A 8 -41.42 -89.02 -111.46
C ALA A 8 -40.10 -88.23 -111.50
N SER A 9 -39.50 -88.06 -112.69
CA SER A 9 -38.25 -87.30 -112.84
C SER A 9 -38.48 -85.78 -112.81
N THR A 10 -39.55 -85.28 -113.43
CA THR A 10 -39.94 -83.87 -113.41
C THR A 10 -40.41 -83.44 -112.02
N THR A 11 -41.25 -84.25 -111.38
CA THR A 11 -41.67 -83.99 -109.98
C THR A 11 -40.49 -83.99 -109.01
N ASN A 12 -39.51 -84.87 -109.20
CA ASN A 12 -38.30 -84.89 -108.38
C ASN A 12 -37.40 -83.65 -108.64
N SER A 13 -37.31 -83.18 -109.88
CA SER A 13 -36.61 -81.94 -110.22
C SER A 13 -37.26 -80.70 -109.57
N GLU A 14 -38.59 -80.62 -109.62
CA GLU A 14 -39.36 -79.53 -108.99
C GLU A 14 -39.21 -79.54 -107.46
N LEU A 15 -39.29 -80.74 -106.84
CA LEU A 15 -39.03 -80.93 -105.41
C LEU A 15 -37.63 -80.48 -105.01
N MET A 16 -36.61 -80.77 -105.83
CA MET A 16 -35.22 -80.37 -105.57
C MET A 16 -35.03 -78.85 -105.67
N THR A 17 -35.67 -78.18 -106.62
CA THR A 17 -35.65 -76.70 -106.71
C THR A 17 -36.37 -76.03 -105.54
N VAL A 18 -37.51 -76.57 -105.11
CA VAL A 18 -38.23 -76.09 -103.92
C VAL A 18 -37.37 -76.28 -102.67
N TYR A 19 -36.74 -77.44 -102.51
CA TYR A 19 -35.82 -77.72 -101.41
C TYR A 19 -34.63 -76.74 -101.37
N HIS A 20 -34.02 -76.43 -102.53
CA HIS A 20 -32.90 -75.48 -102.60
C HIS A 20 -33.33 -74.05 -102.26
N SER A 21 -34.50 -73.62 -102.75
CA SER A 21 -35.07 -72.30 -102.41
C SER A 21 -35.38 -72.20 -100.91
N GLN A 22 -36.07 -73.19 -100.35
CA GLN A 22 -36.38 -73.25 -98.92
C GLN A 22 -35.13 -73.31 -98.06
N LYS A 23 -34.09 -74.02 -98.50
CA LYS A 23 -32.80 -74.08 -97.81
C LYS A 23 -32.06 -72.74 -97.85
N HIS A 24 -32.12 -72.01 -98.97
CA HIS A 24 -31.53 -70.68 -99.07
C HIS A 24 -32.25 -69.68 -98.17
N GLU A 25 -33.59 -69.69 -98.18
CA GLU A 25 -34.42 -68.86 -97.31
C GLU A 25 -34.19 -69.18 -95.83
N PHE A 26 -34.09 -70.48 -95.47
CA PHE A 26 -33.72 -70.92 -94.12
C PHE A 26 -32.34 -70.39 -93.70
N ASN A 27 -31.34 -70.42 -94.58
CA ASN A 27 -30.00 -69.91 -94.27
C ASN A 27 -30.00 -68.38 -94.04
N LEU A 28 -30.75 -67.63 -94.85
CA LEU A 28 -30.91 -66.17 -94.66
C LEU A 28 -31.60 -65.86 -93.34
N LEU A 29 -32.70 -66.56 -93.05
CA LEU A 29 -33.44 -66.39 -91.80
C LEU A 29 -32.62 -66.80 -90.57
N SER A 30 -31.78 -67.83 -90.69
CA SER A 30 -30.84 -68.25 -89.64
C SER A 30 -29.78 -67.19 -89.36
N HIS A 31 -29.23 -66.56 -90.40
CA HIS A 31 -28.25 -65.48 -90.21
C HIS A 31 -28.88 -64.22 -89.61
N GLU A 32 -30.10 -63.88 -90.03
CA GLU A 32 -30.86 -62.77 -89.43
C GLU A 32 -31.18 -63.05 -87.95
N TYR A 33 -31.52 -64.29 -87.61
CA TYR A 33 -31.70 -64.73 -86.22
C TYR A 33 -30.41 -64.58 -85.39
N GLU A 34 -29.23 -64.94 -85.92
CA GLU A 34 -27.94 -64.72 -85.26
C GLU A 34 -27.65 -63.24 -85.01
N ILE A 35 -27.94 -62.36 -85.98
CA ILE A 35 -27.75 -60.91 -85.82
C ILE A 35 -28.70 -60.36 -84.74
N LEU A 36 -29.97 -60.79 -84.76
CA LEU A 36 -30.97 -60.37 -83.79
C LEU A 36 -30.61 -60.84 -82.38
N THR A 37 -30.22 -62.11 -82.20
CA THR A 37 -29.79 -62.64 -80.90
C THR A 37 -28.57 -61.91 -80.36
N PHE A 38 -27.58 -61.58 -81.21
CA PHE A 38 -26.44 -60.76 -80.81
C PHE A 38 -26.84 -59.34 -80.37
N LYS A 39 -27.75 -58.68 -81.11
CA LYS A 39 -28.27 -57.36 -80.73
C LYS A 39 -29.04 -57.42 -79.41
N THR A 40 -29.88 -58.44 -79.21
CA THR A 40 -30.60 -58.65 -77.95
C THR A 40 -29.62 -58.77 -76.79
N SER A 41 -28.56 -59.57 -76.93
CA SER A 41 -27.51 -59.71 -75.91
C SER A 41 -26.82 -58.38 -75.59
N GLN A 42 -26.57 -57.51 -76.58
CA GLN A 42 -26.02 -56.18 -76.34
C GLN A 42 -27.01 -55.25 -75.63
N TYR A 43 -28.30 -55.33 -75.95
CA TYR A 43 -29.31 -54.57 -75.22
C TYR A 43 -29.45 -55.04 -73.78
N ASP A 44 -29.36 -56.35 -73.52
CA ASP A 44 -29.36 -56.91 -72.17
C ASP A 44 -28.18 -56.38 -71.33
N SER A 45 -26.99 -56.31 -71.92
CA SER A 45 -25.81 -55.72 -71.25
C SER A 45 -26.00 -54.23 -70.92
N LYS A 46 -26.63 -53.46 -71.81
CA LYS A 46 -26.94 -52.04 -71.55
C LYS A 46 -28.01 -51.85 -70.50
N ILE A 47 -29.01 -52.73 -70.46
CA ILE A 47 -30.05 -52.71 -69.41
C ILE A 47 -29.39 -52.97 -68.05
N GLN A 48 -28.47 -53.93 -67.96
CA GLN A 48 -27.74 -54.20 -66.72
C GLN A 48 -26.90 -53.00 -66.24
N GLU A 49 -26.23 -52.30 -67.16
CA GLU A 49 -25.48 -51.09 -66.85
C GLU A 49 -26.41 -49.94 -66.38
N LEU A 50 -27.56 -49.77 -67.04
CA LEU A 50 -28.58 -48.80 -66.62
C LEU A 50 -29.12 -49.10 -65.21
N ASP A 51 -29.33 -50.36 -64.87
CA ASP A 51 -29.79 -50.77 -63.53
C ASP A 51 -28.72 -50.45 -62.46
N GLN A 52 -27.44 -50.74 -62.74
CA GLN A 52 -26.32 -50.39 -61.85
C GLN A 52 -26.22 -48.89 -61.62
N LEU A 53 -26.30 -48.09 -62.69
CA LEU A 53 -26.29 -46.63 -62.59
C LEU A 53 -27.51 -46.09 -61.83
N GLN A 54 -28.69 -46.71 -61.98
CA GLN A 54 -29.86 -46.33 -61.21
C GLN A 54 -29.67 -46.57 -59.71
N ASP A 55 -29.06 -47.69 -59.33
CA ASP A 55 -28.78 -48.00 -57.93
C ASP A 55 -27.68 -47.09 -57.35
N GLU A 56 -26.66 -46.75 -58.13
CA GLU A 56 -25.65 -45.75 -57.76
C GLU A 56 -26.29 -44.36 -57.56
N ILE A 57 -27.19 -43.94 -58.46
CA ILE A 57 -27.93 -42.67 -58.30
C ILE A 57 -28.80 -42.69 -57.03
N LYS A 58 -29.43 -43.82 -56.68
CA LYS A 58 -30.22 -43.94 -55.44
C LYS A 58 -29.33 -43.78 -54.20
N THR A 59 -28.18 -44.46 -54.17
CA THR A 59 -27.24 -44.38 -53.04
C THR A 59 -26.65 -42.99 -52.88
N LEU A 60 -26.17 -42.37 -53.96
CA LEU A 60 -25.64 -41.00 -53.94
C LEU A 60 -26.68 -39.97 -53.49
N LYS A 61 -27.95 -40.14 -53.88
CA LYS A 61 -29.04 -39.27 -53.39
C LYS A 61 -29.28 -39.42 -51.90
N ALA A 62 -29.19 -40.64 -51.36
CA ALA A 62 -29.33 -40.89 -49.93
C ALA A 62 -28.19 -40.21 -49.14
N GLU A 63 -26.95 -40.39 -49.58
CA GLU A 63 -25.77 -39.75 -48.98
C GLU A 63 -25.83 -38.22 -49.04
N LEU A 64 -26.30 -37.67 -50.17
CA LEU A 64 -26.48 -36.22 -50.32
C LEU A 64 -27.52 -35.68 -49.33
N ASN A 65 -28.60 -36.41 -49.10
CA ASN A 65 -29.61 -36.03 -48.11
C ASN A 65 -29.05 -36.05 -46.69
N GLU A 66 -28.31 -37.10 -46.32
CA GLU A 66 -27.66 -37.19 -45.02
C GLU A 66 -26.68 -36.03 -44.79
N ARG A 67 -25.80 -35.75 -45.78
CA ARG A 67 -24.89 -34.58 -45.72
C ARG A 67 -25.64 -33.25 -45.60
N ASN A 68 -26.80 -33.12 -46.25
CA ASN A 68 -27.63 -31.92 -46.15
C ASN A 68 -28.25 -31.78 -44.75
N GLU A 69 -28.64 -32.87 -44.10
CA GLU A 69 -29.10 -32.85 -42.71
C GLU A 69 -27.98 -32.47 -41.75
N ASP A 70 -26.80 -33.05 -41.90
CA ASP A 70 -25.65 -32.70 -41.06
C ASP A 70 -25.23 -31.25 -41.24
N LYS A 71 -25.28 -30.72 -42.47
CA LYS A 71 -25.04 -29.30 -42.73
C LYS A 71 -26.07 -28.40 -42.04
N LYS A 72 -27.33 -28.83 -41.90
CA LYS A 72 -28.33 -28.09 -41.11
C LYS A 72 -27.99 -28.13 -39.62
N LYS A 73 -27.60 -29.29 -39.08
CA LYS A 73 -27.17 -29.42 -37.67
C LYS A 73 -25.96 -28.52 -37.36
N ILE A 74 -24.96 -28.51 -38.24
CA ILE A 74 -23.77 -27.65 -38.11
C ILE A 74 -24.18 -26.18 -38.04
N ARG A 75 -25.06 -25.70 -38.92
CA ARG A 75 -25.54 -24.30 -38.90
C ARG A 75 -26.26 -23.94 -37.60
N ILE A 76 -27.01 -24.87 -37.02
CA ILE A 76 -27.68 -24.66 -35.72
C ILE A 76 -26.63 -24.52 -34.63
N LEU A 77 -25.65 -25.41 -34.58
CA LEU A 77 -24.57 -25.37 -33.60
C LEU A 77 -23.71 -24.10 -33.73
N GLU A 78 -23.42 -23.65 -34.96
CA GLU A 78 -22.73 -22.38 -35.21
C GLU A 78 -23.51 -21.19 -34.65
N ALA A 79 -24.84 -21.17 -34.85
CA ALA A 79 -25.70 -20.11 -34.33
C ALA A 79 -25.79 -20.15 -32.79
N GLU A 80 -25.81 -21.34 -32.18
CA GLU A 80 -25.78 -21.50 -30.72
C GLU A 80 -24.43 -21.05 -30.14
N LEU A 81 -23.33 -21.43 -30.79
CA LEU A 81 -21.98 -21.00 -30.41
C LEU A 81 -21.83 -19.48 -30.46
N GLN A 82 -22.34 -18.84 -31.52
CA GLN A 82 -22.33 -17.40 -31.65
C GLN A 82 -23.07 -16.71 -30.51
N LYS A 83 -24.28 -17.18 -30.17
CA LYS A 83 -25.07 -16.65 -29.04
C LYS A 83 -24.35 -16.85 -27.70
N ALA A 84 -23.71 -18.01 -27.49
CA ALA A 84 -22.94 -18.28 -26.28
C ALA A 84 -21.73 -17.34 -26.18
N SER A 85 -21.04 -17.08 -27.29
CA SER A 85 -19.91 -16.15 -27.35
C SER A 85 -20.33 -14.71 -27.05
N GLU A 86 -21.45 -14.24 -27.61
CA GLU A 86 -22.00 -12.92 -27.32
C GLU A 86 -22.39 -12.77 -25.84
N SER A 87 -23.01 -13.82 -25.27
CA SER A 87 -23.34 -13.88 -23.84
C SER A 87 -22.08 -13.80 -22.97
N LEU A 88 -21.03 -14.56 -23.31
CA LEU A 88 -19.76 -14.53 -22.59
C LEU A 88 -19.10 -13.16 -22.64
N GLN A 89 -19.06 -12.53 -23.82
CA GLN A 89 -18.52 -11.19 -23.99
C GLN A 89 -19.30 -10.16 -23.15
N SER A 90 -20.63 -10.27 -23.12
CA SER A 90 -21.46 -9.41 -22.27
C SER A 90 -21.15 -9.61 -20.77
N GLN A 91 -20.87 -10.85 -20.36
CA GLN A 91 -20.49 -11.16 -18.98
C GLN A 91 -19.11 -10.58 -18.62
N GLU A 92 -18.15 -10.58 -19.54
CA GLU A 92 -16.84 -9.96 -19.31
C GLU A 92 -16.95 -8.45 -19.10
N VAL A 93 -17.77 -7.76 -19.91
CA VAL A 93 -18.04 -6.32 -19.73
C VAL A 93 -18.64 -6.03 -18.36
N LEU A 94 -19.60 -6.86 -17.90
CA LEU A 94 -20.19 -6.73 -16.57
C LEU A 94 -19.18 -6.98 -15.45
N LYS A 95 -18.25 -7.93 -15.62
CA LYS A 95 -17.19 -8.19 -14.64
C LYS A 95 -16.24 -7.01 -14.49
N GLU A 96 -15.85 -6.37 -15.58
CA GLU A 96 -14.99 -5.17 -15.50
C GLU A 96 -15.73 -4.01 -14.83
N ALA A 97 -17.02 -3.81 -15.14
CA ALA A 97 -17.84 -2.79 -14.47
C ALA A 97 -17.97 -3.04 -12.95
N ILE A 98 -18.13 -4.31 -12.53
CA ILE A 98 -18.16 -4.68 -11.10
C ILE A 98 -16.84 -4.32 -10.42
N LYS A 99 -15.71 -4.64 -11.06
CA LYS A 99 -14.38 -4.33 -10.54
C LYS A 99 -14.14 -2.82 -10.41
N ASP A 100 -14.63 -2.03 -11.37
CA ASP A 100 -14.59 -0.57 -11.30
C ASP A 100 -15.42 -0.05 -10.11
N PHE A 101 -16.64 -0.56 -9.90
CA PHE A 101 -17.47 -0.20 -8.76
C PHE A 101 -16.88 -0.63 -7.40
N GLU A 102 -16.25 -1.81 -7.33
CA GLU A 102 -15.52 -2.24 -6.13
C GLU A 102 -14.37 -1.28 -5.81
N SER A 103 -13.63 -0.83 -6.84
CA SER A 103 -12.57 0.16 -6.66
C SER A 103 -13.11 1.52 -6.18
N GLU A 104 -14.30 1.91 -6.61
CA GLU A 104 -14.94 3.15 -6.17
C GLU A 104 -15.48 3.05 -4.74
N LEU A 105 -16.07 1.91 -4.37
CA LEU A 105 -16.52 1.62 -3.00
C LEU A 105 -15.35 1.66 -2.01
N THR A 106 -14.20 1.08 -2.36
CA THR A 106 -13.01 1.15 -1.48
C THR A 106 -12.53 2.59 -1.26
N LYS A 107 -12.54 3.43 -2.30
CA LYS A 107 -12.21 4.86 -2.17
C LYS A 107 -13.21 5.59 -1.27
N LEU A 108 -14.50 5.32 -1.43
CA LEU A 108 -15.54 5.93 -0.59
C LEU A 108 -15.40 5.54 0.88
N GLU A 109 -15.06 4.28 1.17
CA GLU A 109 -14.86 3.84 2.55
C GLU A 109 -13.63 4.50 3.21
N VAL A 110 -12.54 4.67 2.47
CA VAL A 110 -11.36 5.42 2.96
C VAL A 110 -11.74 6.87 3.28
N LEU A 111 -12.43 7.55 2.37
CA LEU A 111 -12.89 8.93 2.58
C LEU A 111 -13.85 9.05 3.78
N ARG A 112 -14.71 8.05 3.98
CA ARG A 112 -15.62 8.00 5.12
C ARG A 112 -14.87 7.90 6.44
N ILE A 113 -13.85 7.04 6.51
CA ILE A 113 -12.99 6.91 7.71
C ILE A 113 -12.25 8.21 7.97
N GLU A 114 -11.69 8.84 6.93
CA GLU A 114 -10.98 10.11 7.05
C GLU A 114 -11.90 11.23 7.55
N ASN A 115 -13.10 11.35 7.00
CA ASN A 115 -14.11 12.31 7.46
C ASN A 115 -14.47 12.09 8.93
N SER A 116 -14.68 10.85 9.36
CA SER A 116 -14.96 10.54 10.78
C SER A 116 -13.80 10.94 11.70
N SER A 117 -12.55 10.75 11.25
CA SER A 117 -11.37 11.20 11.98
C SER A 117 -11.30 12.73 12.07
N LEU A 118 -11.60 13.43 10.97
CA LEU A 118 -11.63 14.89 10.93
C LEU A 118 -12.74 15.46 11.81
N GLU A 119 -13.93 14.87 11.80
CA GLU A 119 -15.03 15.25 12.70
C GLU A 119 -14.62 15.13 14.18
N SER A 120 -13.93 14.04 14.55
CA SER A 120 -13.43 13.85 15.91
C SER A 120 -12.38 14.90 16.30
N LYS A 121 -11.46 15.23 15.39
CA LYS A 121 -10.47 16.29 15.60
C LYS A 121 -11.14 17.65 15.74
N LEU A 122 -12.12 17.95 14.88
CA LEU A 122 -12.86 19.20 14.88
C LEU A 122 -13.61 19.36 16.20
N TYR A 123 -14.31 18.33 16.66
CA TYR A 123 -14.97 18.30 17.96
C TYR A 123 -14.00 18.60 19.12
N ASN A 124 -12.82 17.97 19.11
CA ASN A 124 -11.81 18.22 20.13
C ASN A 124 -11.31 19.68 20.08
N THR A 125 -11.05 20.22 18.88
CA THR A 125 -10.61 21.61 18.74
C THR A 125 -11.68 22.61 19.17
N GLU A 126 -12.96 22.35 18.87
CA GLU A 126 -14.08 23.17 19.33
C GLU A 126 -14.23 23.11 20.85
N SER A 127 -14.06 21.93 21.45
CA SER A 127 -14.09 21.76 22.90
C SER A 127 -12.97 22.55 23.57
N LEU A 128 -11.74 22.46 23.05
CA LEU A 128 -10.60 23.24 23.52
C LEU A 128 -10.81 24.74 23.35
N LEU A 129 -11.37 25.17 22.21
CA LEU A 129 -11.66 26.57 21.95
C LEU A 129 -12.68 27.10 22.96
N LYS A 130 -13.79 26.38 23.18
CA LYS A 130 -14.79 26.75 24.21
C LYS A 130 -14.19 26.81 25.61
N SER A 131 -13.35 25.85 25.96
CA SER A 131 -12.65 25.86 27.26
C SER A 131 -11.74 27.07 27.38
N TRP A 132 -11.06 27.46 26.31
CA TRP A 132 -10.18 28.62 26.28
C TRP A 132 -10.98 29.92 26.34
N GLU A 133 -12.07 30.06 25.58
CA GLU A 133 -12.98 31.20 25.62
C GLU A 133 -13.57 31.41 27.02
N SER A 134 -13.89 30.31 27.73
CA SER A 134 -14.34 30.36 29.11
C SER A 134 -13.25 30.79 30.09
N ALA A 135 -11.99 30.38 29.87
CA ALA A 135 -10.88 30.74 30.74
C ALA A 135 -10.37 32.18 30.49
N PHE A 136 -10.53 32.67 29.27
CA PHE A 136 -10.01 33.95 28.80
C PHE A 136 -11.05 34.75 28.00
N PRO A 137 -12.19 35.16 28.61
CA PRO A 137 -13.35 35.72 27.90
C PRO A 137 -13.11 37.05 27.18
N ASN A 138 -12.01 37.76 27.47
CA ASN A 138 -11.69 39.08 26.90
C ASN A 138 -10.28 39.17 26.30
N ASN A 139 -9.59 38.04 26.15
CA ASN A 139 -8.21 38.04 25.67
C ASN A 139 -8.13 37.11 24.49
N THR A 140 -7.55 37.54 23.37
CA THR A 140 -7.18 36.64 22.28
C THR A 140 -5.98 35.77 22.69
N PRO A 141 -5.71 34.63 22.03
CA PRO A 141 -4.51 33.84 22.34
C PRO A 141 -3.23 34.66 22.15
N SER A 142 -3.26 35.63 21.23
CA SER A 142 -2.19 36.59 21.02
C SER A 142 -1.99 37.52 22.22
N ASP A 143 -3.07 37.99 22.86
CA ASP A 143 -2.99 38.86 24.04
C ASP A 143 -2.39 38.13 25.25
N VAL A 144 -2.79 36.87 25.46
CA VAL A 144 -2.22 36.03 26.53
C VAL A 144 -0.73 35.79 26.28
N ASN A 145 -0.36 35.44 25.05
CA ASN A 145 1.03 35.19 24.68
C ASN A 145 1.91 36.45 24.81
N TYR A 146 1.38 37.61 24.40
CA TYR A 146 2.04 38.90 24.59
C TYR A 146 2.26 39.20 26.07
N ASN A 147 1.24 38.99 26.92
CA ASN A 147 1.35 39.18 28.36
C ASN A 147 2.38 38.25 29.00
N ILE A 148 2.40 36.96 28.63
CA ILE A 148 3.42 36.01 29.10
C ILE A 148 4.83 36.51 28.73
N LYS A 149 5.03 36.92 27.48
CA LYS A 149 6.32 37.44 27.00
C LYS A 149 6.73 38.72 27.72
N LEU A 150 5.78 39.61 28.02
CA LEU A 150 6.02 40.83 28.79
C LEU A 150 6.41 40.53 30.24
N GLN A 151 5.70 39.60 30.89
CA GLN A 151 6.02 39.17 32.26
C GLN A 151 7.38 38.49 32.34
N ALA A 152 7.70 37.61 31.39
CA ALA A 152 9.02 36.99 31.30
C ALA A 152 10.14 38.04 31.21
N LYS A 153 9.97 39.09 30.38
CA LYS A 153 10.92 40.21 30.32
C LYS A 153 11.05 40.98 31.64
N LYS A 154 9.94 41.15 32.38
CA LYS A 154 9.97 41.80 33.69
C LYS A 154 10.74 40.97 34.72
N ILE A 155 10.53 39.65 34.72
CA ILE A 155 11.27 38.72 35.59
C ILE A 155 12.77 38.83 35.30
N THR A 156 13.18 38.73 34.03
CA THR A 156 14.60 38.86 33.65
C THR A 156 15.20 40.18 34.13
N ARG A 157 14.51 41.32 33.97
CA ARG A 157 14.99 42.61 34.48
C ARG A 157 15.09 42.67 36.00
N LEU A 158 14.16 42.03 36.71
CA LEU A 158 14.21 41.95 38.17
C LEU A 158 15.39 41.10 38.63
N GLU A 159 15.66 39.98 37.95
CA GLU A 159 16.85 39.14 38.20
C GLU A 159 18.14 39.95 38.00
N GLU A 160 18.25 40.70 36.90
CA GLU A 160 19.38 41.62 36.63
C GLU A 160 19.52 42.67 37.74
N THR A 161 18.44 43.34 38.13
CA THR A 161 18.46 44.39 39.18
C THR A 161 18.87 43.81 40.54
N ILE A 162 18.39 42.61 40.88
CA ILE A 162 18.79 41.92 42.12
C ILE A 162 20.28 41.58 42.09
N GLN A 163 20.78 41.13 40.93
CA GLN A 163 22.19 40.85 40.74
C GLN A 163 23.05 42.11 40.89
N GLU A 164 22.66 43.22 40.27
CA GLU A 164 23.35 44.52 40.40
C GLU A 164 23.37 45.00 41.86
N VAL A 165 22.22 44.99 42.56
CA VAL A 165 22.14 45.39 43.98
C VAL A 165 23.00 44.50 44.87
N ASN A 166 23.06 43.19 44.58
CA ASN A 166 23.91 42.27 45.33
C ASN A 166 25.39 42.57 45.07
N GLN A 167 25.79 42.82 43.81
CA GLN A 167 27.15 43.23 43.46
C GLN A 167 27.55 44.52 44.18
N GLU A 168 26.71 45.57 44.16
CA GLU A 168 26.97 46.83 44.88
C GLU A 168 27.11 46.63 46.39
N LYS A 169 26.30 45.75 47.01
CA LYS A 169 26.42 45.44 48.44
C LYS A 169 27.74 44.74 48.78
N PHE A 170 28.19 43.81 47.94
CA PHE A 170 29.49 43.15 48.12
C PHE A 170 30.65 44.10 47.83
N ASP A 171 30.49 45.04 46.89
CA ASP A 171 31.46 46.10 46.62
C ASP A 171 31.63 47.09 47.78
N ILE A 172 30.66 47.23 48.68
CA ILE A 172 30.84 48.01 49.93
C ILE A 172 31.60 47.18 50.98
N ALA A 173 31.52 45.85 50.89
CA ALA A 173 32.20 44.90 51.78
C ALA A 173 33.59 44.45 51.25
N LYS A 174 34.30 45.27 50.46
CA LYS A 174 35.51 44.89 49.68
C LYS A 174 36.53 44.02 50.41
N HIS A 175 36.71 44.20 51.71
CA HIS A 175 37.73 43.51 52.51
C HIS A 175 37.38 42.05 52.84
N VAL A 176 36.18 41.60 52.47
CA VAL A 176 35.64 40.27 52.75
C VAL A 176 34.84 39.76 51.55
N GLU A 177 35.28 38.66 50.96
CA GLU A 177 34.52 37.95 49.93
C GLU A 177 33.48 37.05 50.62
N LEU A 178 32.22 37.15 50.19
CA LEU A 178 31.11 36.40 50.75
C LEU A 178 30.40 35.61 49.63
N ASP A 179 30.52 34.29 49.70
CA ASP A 179 29.86 33.36 48.80
C ASP A 179 28.66 32.71 49.48
N VAL A 180 27.51 32.68 48.80
CA VAL A 180 26.32 31.96 49.28
C VAL A 180 26.43 30.48 48.85
N ILE A 181 26.49 29.58 49.82
CA ILE A 181 26.46 28.12 49.63
C ILE A 181 25.02 27.61 49.81
N GLU A 182 24.73 26.42 49.29
CA GLU A 182 23.48 25.69 49.54
C GLU A 182 23.16 25.53 51.04
N ASN A 183 21.88 25.67 51.37
CA ASN A 183 21.25 25.55 52.70
C ASN A 183 21.51 26.72 53.67
N ASN A 184 21.34 27.98 53.24
CA ASN A 184 21.55 29.18 54.07
C ASN A 184 22.94 29.25 54.73
N ARG A 185 23.95 28.71 54.05
CA ARG A 185 25.34 28.76 54.48
C ARG A 185 26.08 29.83 53.70
N PHE A 186 26.97 30.54 54.36
CA PHE A 186 27.76 31.62 53.79
C PHE A 186 29.22 31.30 54.02
N ARG A 187 30.00 31.25 52.95
CA ARG A 187 31.46 31.18 53.03
C ARG A 187 32.00 32.60 53.00
N LEU A 188 32.88 32.87 53.95
CA LEU A 188 33.50 34.16 54.15
C LEU A 188 35.01 33.98 54.03
N SER A 189 35.61 34.63 53.05
CA SER A 189 37.06 34.67 52.82
C SER A 189 37.56 36.09 53.05
N SER A 190 38.67 36.25 53.75
CA SER A 190 39.28 37.56 53.95
C SER A 190 40.18 37.91 52.77
N MET A 191 40.24 39.18 52.37
CA MET A 191 41.27 39.65 51.42
C MET A 191 42.70 39.44 51.93
N TYR A 192 42.87 39.31 53.25
CA TYR A 192 44.17 39.13 53.92
C TYR A 192 44.43 37.66 54.28
N ALA A 193 43.64 36.72 53.73
CA ALA A 193 43.87 35.28 53.91
C ALA A 193 45.25 34.85 53.38
N GLU A 194 45.93 33.96 54.10
CA GLU A 194 47.27 33.46 53.72
C GLU A 194 47.18 32.35 52.67
N SER A 195 46.08 31.59 52.69
CA SER A 195 45.76 30.51 51.75
C SER A 195 44.33 30.68 51.17
N PRO A 196 44.06 30.26 49.92
CA PRO A 196 42.70 30.19 49.39
C PRO A 196 41.76 29.21 50.16
N GLU A 197 42.34 28.36 51.01
CA GLU A 197 41.62 27.44 51.90
C GLU A 197 41.25 28.08 53.25
N ASP A 198 41.72 29.30 53.54
CA ASP A 198 41.42 30.02 54.78
C ASP A 198 40.08 30.74 54.68
N TYR A 199 39.01 30.00 54.95
CA TYR A 199 37.65 30.54 54.96
C TYR A 199 36.84 30.11 56.19
N LEU A 200 35.88 30.96 56.53
CA LEU A 200 34.90 30.73 57.58
C LEU A 200 33.57 30.36 56.95
N ILE A 201 32.89 29.35 57.50
CA ILE A 201 31.53 29.01 57.07
C ILE A 201 30.56 29.42 58.18
N PHE A 202 29.59 30.27 57.85
CA PHE A 202 28.48 30.60 58.72
C PHE A 202 27.22 29.91 58.23
N GLU A 203 26.37 29.48 59.15
CA GLU A 203 25.02 28.98 58.87
C GLU A 203 24.01 29.93 59.50
N SER A 204 22.99 30.34 58.72
CA SER A 204 21.91 31.20 59.18
C SER A 204 20.63 30.42 59.39
N ASP A 205 20.13 30.41 60.63
CA ASP A 205 18.85 29.81 61.02
C ASP A 205 17.71 30.86 61.06
N GLY A 206 17.81 31.88 60.18
CA GLY A 206 16.85 32.99 60.07
C GLY A 206 16.97 34.08 61.14
N ASN A 207 17.19 33.71 62.41
CA ASN A 207 17.30 34.66 63.53
C ASN A 207 18.71 34.78 64.13
N ALA A 208 19.59 33.81 63.87
CA ALA A 208 20.96 33.80 64.38
C ALA A 208 21.90 33.16 63.36
N MET A 209 23.13 33.69 63.26
CA MET A 209 24.22 33.10 62.50
C MET A 209 25.15 32.34 63.43
N LYS A 210 25.54 31.12 63.04
CA LYS A 210 26.47 30.26 63.77
C LYS A 210 27.70 30.01 62.91
N LEU A 211 28.89 30.13 63.50
CA LEU A 211 30.13 29.71 62.84
C LEU A 211 30.21 28.17 62.89
N LEU A 212 30.39 27.55 61.74
CA LEU A 212 30.66 26.12 61.62
C LEU A 212 32.16 25.85 61.80
N ASN A 213 32.49 24.66 62.27
CA ASN A 213 33.88 24.25 62.41
C ASN A 213 34.52 24.09 61.01
N SER A 214 35.49 24.93 60.71
CA SER A 214 36.45 24.76 59.60
C SER A 214 37.86 24.65 60.17
N GLU A 215 38.81 24.15 59.36
CA GLU A 215 40.22 24.08 59.75
C GLU A 215 40.76 25.45 60.15
N PHE A 216 40.45 26.48 59.36
CA PHE A 216 40.76 27.87 59.67
C PHE A 216 40.05 28.37 60.94
N ALA A 217 38.77 28.06 61.15
CA ALA A 217 38.07 28.46 62.37
C ALA A 217 38.71 27.87 63.64
N CYS A 218 39.31 26.68 63.54
CA CYS A 218 40.04 26.02 64.62
C CYS A 218 41.44 26.62 64.85
N SER A 219 42.08 27.20 63.83
CA SER A 219 43.41 27.85 63.96
C SER A 219 43.34 29.25 64.57
N LEU A 220 42.16 29.87 64.62
CA LEU A 220 41.97 31.23 65.13
C LEU A 220 42.27 31.35 66.63
N GLU A 221 42.88 32.48 66.99
CA GLU A 221 43.21 32.77 68.39
C GLU A 221 41.97 32.83 69.29
N GLU A 222 42.14 32.38 70.54
CA GLU A 222 41.09 32.40 71.56
C GLU A 222 40.52 33.81 71.77
N LYS A 223 41.35 34.85 71.62
CA LYS A 223 40.97 36.26 71.74
C LYS A 223 39.90 36.65 70.72
N SER A 224 40.04 36.21 69.48
CA SER A 224 39.04 36.45 68.42
C SER A 224 37.75 35.68 68.74
N MET A 225 37.85 34.41 69.13
CA MET A 225 36.69 33.57 69.45
C MET A 225 35.85 34.09 70.64
N ARG A 226 36.42 34.89 71.55
CA ARG A 226 35.67 35.52 72.67
C ARG A 226 34.56 36.46 72.19
N PHE A 227 34.71 37.11 71.03
CA PHE A 227 33.66 37.98 70.48
C PHE A 227 32.39 37.22 70.11
N LEU A 228 32.52 35.98 69.62
CA LEU A 228 31.38 35.10 69.38
C LEU A 228 30.84 34.48 70.68
N LYS A 229 31.71 33.96 71.55
CA LYS A 229 31.31 33.23 72.76
C LYS A 229 30.67 34.12 73.84
N ASN A 230 31.27 35.27 74.12
CA ASN A 230 30.90 36.11 75.26
C ASN A 230 29.98 37.26 74.86
N PHE A 231 30.26 37.87 73.71
CA PHE A 231 29.56 39.08 73.26
C PHE A 231 28.52 38.81 72.16
N ARG A 232 28.48 37.59 71.61
CA ARG A 232 27.61 37.19 70.49
C ARG A 232 27.69 38.19 69.31
N SER A 233 28.86 38.78 69.09
CA SER A 233 29.07 39.84 68.12
C SER A 233 29.93 39.34 66.96
N ILE A 234 29.27 39.05 65.84
CA ILE A 234 29.93 38.69 64.58
C ILE A 234 30.75 39.86 64.03
N PRO A 235 30.26 41.12 64.03
CA PRO A 235 31.09 42.25 63.61
C PRO A 235 32.36 42.41 64.45
N GLY A 236 32.28 42.23 65.78
CA GLY A 236 33.46 42.29 66.65
C GLY A 236 34.46 41.16 66.36
N PHE A 237 33.95 39.96 66.11
CA PHE A 237 34.76 38.81 65.70
C PHE A 237 35.49 39.04 64.39
N LEU A 238 34.77 39.44 63.34
CA LEU A 238 35.34 39.70 62.02
C LEU A 238 36.37 40.84 62.08
N CYS A 239 36.11 41.94 62.79
CA CYS A 239 37.10 43.00 62.97
C CYS A 239 38.39 42.51 63.65
N SER A 240 38.27 41.67 64.68
CA SER A 240 39.44 41.10 65.38
C SER A 240 40.29 40.24 64.45
N ILE A 241 39.65 39.39 63.64
CA ILE A 241 40.34 38.55 62.65
C ILE A 241 40.96 39.39 61.55
N THR A 242 40.23 40.35 60.98
CA THR A 242 40.73 41.21 59.91
C THR A 242 41.97 41.97 60.36
N LEU A 243 41.99 42.49 61.60
CA LEU A 243 43.17 43.16 62.15
C LEU A 243 44.34 42.20 62.39
N ASP A 244 44.07 40.99 62.87
CA ASP A 244 45.11 39.98 63.08
C ASP A 244 45.75 39.54 61.76
N LEU A 245 44.94 39.19 60.76
CA LEU A 245 45.40 38.84 59.42
C LEU A 245 46.13 40.01 58.74
N PHE A 246 45.59 41.22 58.85
CA PHE A 246 46.26 42.41 58.32
C PHE A 246 47.63 42.63 58.97
N ASN A 247 47.74 42.49 60.29
CA ASN A 247 49.03 42.64 60.98
C ASN A 247 50.02 41.56 60.53
N LYS A 248 49.59 40.31 60.39
CA LYS A 248 50.46 39.23 59.88
C LYS A 248 50.98 39.52 58.47
N GLN A 249 50.14 40.08 57.61
CA GLN A 249 50.52 40.40 56.23
C GLN A 249 51.34 41.71 56.11
N THR A 250 51.15 42.67 57.01
CA THR A 250 51.82 43.98 56.97
C THR A 250 53.05 44.10 57.87
N VAL A 251 53.29 43.14 58.75
CA VAL A 251 54.56 43.00 59.46
C VAL A 251 55.60 42.46 58.47
N PHE A 252 56.13 43.36 57.64
CA PHE A 252 57.46 43.19 57.08
C PHE A 252 58.43 43.15 58.23
N THR A 253 59.05 41.98 58.43
CA THR A 253 60.19 41.81 59.30
C THR A 253 61.26 42.84 58.91
N GLN A 254 61.57 43.77 59.81
CA GLN A 254 62.95 44.24 59.93
C GLN A 254 63.70 43.26 60.82
#